data_AF-A0A924CSU6-F1
#
_entry.id   AF-A0A924CSU6-F1
#
_cell.length_a   1.000
_cell.length_b   1.000
_cell.length_c   1.000
_cell.angle_alpha   90.00
_cell.angle_beta   90.00
_cell.angle_gamma   90.00
#
_symmetry.space_group_name_H-M   'P 1'
#
loop_
_entity.id
_entity.type
_entity.pdbx_description
1 polymer ?
#
loop_
_entity_poly.entity_id
_entity_poly.type
_entity_poly.pdbx_seq_one_letter_code
_entity_poly.pdbx_strand_id
1 'polypeptide(L)'
;MAVLPILITGEPVLHSRALPVTDFTEDLKNLVDDMFETMEAAPGVGLAGPQIGVALQLFVYNWVDDDNRLWRGAAINPELWLSSPVLGEADEDEDSEGCLSVPGERFPLLRAERVILRAVDLNQVPFEIVAEGWLARIFQHEFDHLNGVLYVDRLEQTWHKPAAKAIKSGGWGMPGKSWLPGVDDLDA
;
A
#
# COMPACT_ATOMS: atom_id res chain seq x y z
N MET A 1 -15.17 -6.70 14.11
CA MET A 1 -14.33 -6.26 13.00
C MET A 1 -15.24 -5.65 11.94
N ALA A 2 -14.78 -4.61 11.27
CA ALA A 2 -15.52 -3.81 10.31
C ALA A 2 -14.66 -3.52 9.08
N VAL A 3 -15.31 -3.45 7.91
CA VAL A 3 -14.68 -2.93 6.70
C VAL A 3 -14.68 -1.41 6.77
N LEU A 4 -13.51 -0.80 6.57
CA LEU A 4 -13.29 0.64 6.65
C LEU A 4 -13.26 1.27 5.25
N PRO A 5 -13.69 2.53 5.09
CA PRO A 5 -13.52 3.25 3.83
C PRO A 5 -12.04 3.41 3.48
N ILE A 6 -11.71 3.17 2.22
CA ILE A 6 -10.39 3.43 1.65
C ILE A 6 -10.40 4.83 1.02
N LEU A 7 -9.48 5.67 1.47
CA LEU A 7 -9.24 7.01 0.98
C LEU A 7 -8.64 7.00 -0.42
N ILE A 8 -9.08 7.92 -1.26
CA ILE A 8 -8.61 8.09 -2.63
C ILE A 8 -7.62 9.27 -2.70
N THR A 9 -6.68 9.21 -3.65
CA THR A 9 -5.69 10.26 -3.89
C THR A 9 -6.28 11.67 -3.90
N GLY A 10 -5.63 12.57 -3.16
CA GLY A 10 -6.12 13.92 -2.87
C GLY A 10 -6.31 14.16 -1.38
N GLU A 11 -6.49 13.09 -0.59
CA GLU A 11 -6.55 13.19 0.87
C GLU A 11 -5.17 13.53 1.48
N PRO A 12 -5.06 14.54 2.36
CA PRO A 12 -3.77 15.00 2.89
C PRO A 12 -2.98 13.92 3.65
N VAL A 13 -3.67 12.96 4.26
CA VAL A 13 -3.05 11.86 5.01
C VAL A 13 -2.28 10.90 4.10
N LEU A 14 -2.68 10.76 2.83
CA LEU A 14 -1.97 9.95 1.84
C LEU A 14 -0.68 10.60 1.35
N HIS A 15 -0.53 11.90 1.59
CA HIS A 15 0.57 12.75 1.09
C HIS A 15 1.45 13.31 2.22
N SER A 16 1.34 12.72 3.42
CA SER A 16 2.08 13.11 4.61
C SER A 16 2.72 11.90 5.26
N ARG A 17 3.95 12.04 5.75
CA ARG A 17 4.62 10.96 6.47
C ARG A 17 3.84 10.59 7.74
N ALA A 18 3.55 9.31 7.90
CA ALA A 18 2.86 8.76 9.04
C ALA A 18 3.73 8.78 10.31
N LEU A 19 3.08 8.84 11.47
CA LEU A 19 3.73 8.87 12.78
C LEU A 19 4.06 7.45 13.26
N PRO A 20 5.16 7.27 14.00
CA PRO A 20 5.45 5.96 14.60
C PRO A 20 4.34 5.55 15.57
N VAL A 21 4.03 4.27 15.60
CA VAL A 21 3.17 3.66 16.62
C VAL A 21 3.94 3.59 17.93
N THR A 22 3.39 4.22 18.98
CA THR A 22 3.97 4.20 20.33
C THR A 22 3.18 3.35 21.32
N ASP A 23 1.89 3.12 21.05
CA ASP A 23 0.95 2.49 21.97
C ASP A 23 0.40 1.19 21.38
N PHE A 24 0.82 0.06 21.95
CA PHE A 24 0.41 -1.29 21.54
C PHE A 24 -0.74 -1.79 22.41
N THR A 25 -1.92 -1.17 22.21
CA THR A 25 -3.14 -1.45 22.97
C THR A 25 -4.06 -2.43 22.24
N GLU A 26 -5.18 -2.81 22.87
CA GLU A 26 -6.24 -3.57 22.19
C GLU A 26 -6.84 -2.80 21.01
N ASP A 27 -6.86 -1.46 21.05
CA ASP A 27 -7.34 -0.64 19.93
C ASP A 27 -6.46 -0.82 18.68
N LEU A 28 -5.14 -0.96 18.86
CA LEU A 28 -4.22 -1.25 17.75
C LEU A 28 -4.48 -2.64 17.16
N LYS A 29 -4.80 -3.64 18.00
CA LYS A 29 -5.14 -4.99 17.53
C LYS A 29 -6.43 -4.98 16.73
N ASN A 30 -7.48 -4.33 17.26
CA ASN A 30 -8.75 -4.16 16.57
C ASN A 30 -8.58 -3.43 15.23
N LEU A 31 -7.72 -2.40 15.19
CA LEU A 31 -7.40 -1.69 13.97
C LEU A 31 -6.72 -2.60 12.93
N VAL A 32 -5.74 -3.41 13.34
CA VAL A 32 -5.07 -4.34 12.44
C VAL A 32 -6.05 -5.39 11.90
N ASP A 33 -6.96 -5.88 12.74
CA ASP A 33 -8.02 -6.78 12.34
C ASP A 33 -8.98 -6.14 11.32
N ASP A 34 -9.42 -4.90 11.56
CA ASP A 34 -10.25 -4.14 10.61
C ASP A 34 -9.50 -3.85 9.29
N MET A 35 -8.19 -3.63 9.33
CA MET A 35 -7.35 -3.48 8.14
C MET A 35 -7.28 -4.76 7.31
N PHE A 36 -7.17 -5.92 7.96
CA PHE A 36 -7.21 -7.21 7.25
C PHE A 36 -8.57 -7.44 6.58
N GLU A 37 -9.67 -7.23 7.30
CA GLU A 37 -11.03 -7.35 6.73
C GLU A 37 -11.25 -6.37 5.56
N THR A 38 -10.77 -5.13 5.71
CA THR A 38 -10.86 -4.11 4.65
C THR A 38 -10.07 -4.51 3.41
N MET A 39 -8.83 -4.98 3.58
CA MET A 39 -7.98 -5.43 2.48
C MET A 39 -8.58 -6.63 1.75
N GLU A 40 -9.14 -7.60 2.48
CA GLU A 40 -9.77 -8.80 1.91
C GLU A 40 -11.06 -8.46 1.16
N ALA A 41 -11.84 -7.49 1.65
CA ALA A 41 -13.02 -6.98 0.94
C ALA A 41 -12.65 -6.13 -0.30
N ALA A 42 -11.43 -5.58 -0.36
CA ALA A 42 -10.90 -4.74 -1.44
C ALA A 42 -9.96 -5.49 -2.41
N PRO A 43 -10.20 -6.79 -2.63
CA PRO A 43 -9.22 -7.84 -3.03
C PRO A 43 -7.73 -7.41 -3.10
N GLY A 44 -7.22 -6.77 -2.04
CA GLY A 44 -5.87 -6.25 -1.96
C GLY A 44 -4.87 -7.28 -1.42
N VAL A 45 -3.58 -7.03 -1.68
CA VAL A 45 -2.46 -7.83 -1.13
C VAL A 45 -1.67 -7.09 -0.04
N GLY A 46 -1.99 -5.81 0.15
CA GLY A 46 -1.47 -4.94 1.21
C GLY A 46 -2.44 -3.79 1.49
N LEU A 47 -2.38 -3.24 2.70
CA LEU A 47 -3.13 -2.06 3.09
C LEU A 47 -2.38 -1.31 4.21
N ALA A 48 -2.03 -0.05 3.95
CA ALA A 48 -1.37 0.83 4.90
C ALA A 48 -2.37 1.68 5.71
N GLY A 49 -2.02 2.00 6.96
CA GLY A 49 -2.84 2.84 7.84
C GLY A 49 -3.33 4.14 7.18
N PRO A 50 -2.48 4.91 6.47
CA PRO A 50 -2.91 6.13 5.78
C PRO A 50 -4.06 5.93 4.79
N GLN A 51 -4.17 4.75 4.17
CA GLN A 51 -5.23 4.44 3.22
C GLN A 51 -6.62 4.37 3.86
N ILE A 52 -6.71 4.12 5.16
CA ILE A 52 -7.96 4.16 5.94
C ILE A 52 -8.04 5.38 6.85
N GLY A 53 -7.22 6.41 6.57
CA GLY A 53 -7.20 7.66 7.34
C GLY A 53 -6.42 7.60 8.66
N VAL A 54 -5.70 6.51 8.93
CA VAL A 54 -4.90 6.36 10.14
C VAL A 54 -3.45 6.72 9.86
N ALA A 55 -3.03 7.91 10.30
CA ALA A 55 -1.69 8.45 10.07
C ALA A 55 -0.58 7.79 10.93
N LEU A 56 -0.56 6.46 11.00
CA LEU A 56 0.41 5.66 11.76
C LEU A 56 1.27 4.79 10.84
N GLN A 57 2.52 4.56 11.22
CA GLN A 57 3.47 3.70 10.50
C GLN A 57 3.14 2.24 10.71
N LEU A 58 2.07 1.77 10.07
CA LEU A 58 1.68 0.38 10.06
C LEU A 58 1.04 -0.01 8.73
N PHE A 59 1.31 -1.22 8.28
CA PHE A 59 0.59 -1.83 7.16
C PHE A 59 0.36 -3.31 7.42
N VAL A 60 -0.67 -3.85 6.80
CA VAL A 60 -0.94 -5.29 6.72
C VAL A 60 -0.61 -5.79 5.33
N TYR A 61 -0.25 -7.07 5.21
CA TYR A 61 -0.02 -7.74 3.95
C TYR A 61 -0.58 -9.16 4.00
N ASN A 62 -1.08 -9.64 2.87
CA ASN A 62 -1.57 -11.00 2.70
C ASN A 62 -1.42 -11.44 1.24
N TRP A 63 -0.43 -12.28 0.98
CA TRP A 63 -0.14 -12.77 -0.36
C TRP A 63 0.32 -14.23 -0.31
N VAL A 64 -0.09 -15.03 -1.29
CA VAL A 64 0.39 -16.40 -1.48
C VAL A 64 1.29 -16.40 -2.69
N ASP A 65 2.53 -16.85 -2.52
CA ASP A 65 3.48 -16.93 -3.63
C ASP A 65 3.27 -18.17 -4.52
N ASP A 66 4.04 -18.25 -5.60
CA ASP A 66 3.95 -19.33 -6.58
C ASP A 66 4.27 -20.73 -5.99
N ASP A 67 4.96 -20.78 -4.84
CA ASP A 67 5.27 -22.00 -4.10
C ASP A 67 4.19 -22.33 -3.04
N ASN A 68 3.02 -21.68 -3.09
CA ASN A 68 1.92 -21.78 -2.12
C ASN A 68 2.29 -21.38 -0.69
N ARG A 69 3.34 -20.58 -0.51
CA ARG A 69 3.69 -20.05 0.82
C ARG A 69 2.86 -18.79 1.09
N LEU A 70 2.18 -18.82 2.23
CA LEU A 70 1.42 -17.68 2.74
C LEU A 70 2.36 -16.67 3.41
N TRP A 71 2.37 -15.45 2.89
CA TRP A 71 2.96 -14.27 3.47
C TRP A 71 1.85 -13.38 4.04
N ARG A 72 1.62 -13.50 5.35
CA ARG A 72 0.60 -12.70 6.03
C ARG A 72 1.14 -12.13 7.34
N GLY A 73 0.93 -10.84 7.58
CA GLY A 73 1.32 -10.19 8.82
C GLY A 73 1.01 -8.71 8.86
N ALA A 74 1.26 -8.11 10.03
CA ALA A 74 1.25 -6.67 10.24
C ALA A 74 2.69 -6.20 10.50
N ALA A 75 3.13 -5.19 9.75
CA ALA A 75 4.43 -4.57 9.92
C ALA A 75 4.24 -3.20 10.57
N ILE A 76 4.65 -3.08 11.83
CA ILE A 76 4.53 -1.85 12.63
C ILE A 76 5.91 -1.22 12.77
N ASN A 77 5.97 0.11 12.60
CA ASN A 77 7.20 0.90 12.57
C ASN A 77 8.27 0.30 11.63
N PRO A 78 7.93 0.00 10.37
CA PRO A 78 8.84 -0.70 9.48
C PRO A 78 10.03 0.17 9.08
N GLU A 79 11.15 -0.49 8.81
CA GLU A 79 12.30 0.01 8.07
C GLU A 79 12.50 -0.88 6.83
N LEU A 80 12.76 -0.25 5.68
CA LEU A 80 12.90 -0.95 4.40
C LEU A 80 14.27 -0.64 3.77
N TRP A 81 15.08 -1.67 3.54
CA TRP A 81 16.33 -1.58 2.79
C TRP A 81 16.12 -2.15 1.40
N LEU A 82 16.50 -1.37 0.38
CA LEU A 82 16.34 -1.73 -1.02
C LEU A 82 17.68 -2.20 -1.59
N SER A 83 17.65 -3.16 -2.51
CA SER A 83 18.76 -3.41 -3.42
C SER A 83 19.01 -2.21 -4.33
N SER A 84 20.07 -2.28 -5.14
CA SER A 84 20.29 -1.31 -6.21
C SER A 84 19.06 -1.20 -7.12
N PRO A 85 18.77 0.02 -7.64
CA PRO A 85 17.62 0.23 -8.50
C PRO A 85 17.77 -0.55 -9.80
N VAL A 86 16.65 -1.07 -10.30
CA VAL A 86 16.55 -1.63 -11.64
C VAL A 86 16.73 -0.48 -12.64
N LEU A 87 17.55 -0.70 -13.66
CA LEU A 87 17.80 0.25 -14.74
C LEU A 87 17.06 -0.21 -15.99
N GLY A 88 16.34 0.70 -16.64
CA GLY A 88 15.58 0.39 -17.84
C GLY A 88 14.32 1.24 -17.94
N GLU A 89 13.46 0.87 -18.87
CA GLU A 89 12.08 1.33 -18.95
C GLU A 89 11.19 0.24 -18.33
N ALA A 90 10.16 0.64 -17.58
CA ALA A 90 9.20 -0.29 -17.01
C ALA A 90 8.35 -0.97 -18.10
N ASP A 91 8.15 -2.28 -17.99
CA ASP A 91 7.30 -3.03 -18.91
C ASP A 91 5.81 -2.89 -18.53
N GLU A 92 4.95 -2.63 -19.51
CA GLU A 92 3.51 -2.39 -19.28
C GLU A 92 2.78 -3.56 -18.60
N ASP A 93 3.21 -4.80 -18.90
CA ASP A 93 2.60 -6.02 -18.40
C ASP A 93 3.32 -6.53 -17.14
N GLU A 94 4.65 -6.63 -17.17
CA GLU A 94 5.45 -7.23 -16.09
C GLU A 94 5.61 -6.29 -14.88
N ASP A 95 5.62 -4.97 -15.09
CA ASP A 95 5.77 -3.96 -14.04
C ASP A 95 4.47 -3.28 -13.62
N SER A 96 3.32 -3.83 -14.03
CA SER A 96 1.99 -3.25 -13.78
C SER A 96 1.64 -3.18 -12.29
N GLU A 97 1.62 -1.97 -11.75
CA GLU A 97 1.28 -1.69 -10.35
C GLU A 97 -0.02 -0.89 -10.25
N GLY A 98 -0.84 -1.21 -9.25
CA GLY A 98 -2.08 -0.50 -8.93
C GLY A 98 -2.17 -0.20 -7.44
N CYS A 99 -3.16 0.62 -7.05
CA CYS A 99 -3.37 1.01 -5.67
C CYS A 99 -4.86 1.15 -5.36
N LEU A 100 -5.29 0.70 -4.19
CA LEU A 100 -6.68 0.87 -3.73
C LEU A 100 -7.06 2.36 -3.55
N SER A 101 -6.07 3.24 -3.37
CA SER A 101 -6.25 4.70 -3.30
C SER A 101 -6.19 5.41 -4.66
N VAL A 102 -5.97 4.68 -5.75
CA VAL A 102 -6.11 5.16 -7.14
C VAL A 102 -6.89 4.08 -7.91
N PRO A 103 -8.18 3.91 -7.60
CA PRO A 103 -8.93 2.70 -7.95
C PRO A 103 -9.04 2.51 -9.47
N GLY A 104 -8.99 1.26 -9.92
CA GLY A 104 -9.13 0.89 -11.34
C GLY A 104 -7.93 1.22 -12.24
N GLU A 105 -6.98 2.04 -11.77
CA GLU A 105 -5.83 2.47 -12.56
C GLU A 105 -4.59 1.64 -12.26
N ARG A 106 -3.86 1.28 -13.33
CA ARG A 106 -2.57 0.61 -13.24
C ARG A 106 -1.59 1.25 -14.20
N PHE A 107 -0.36 1.45 -13.75
CA PHE A 107 0.73 1.97 -14.58
C PHE A 107 2.00 1.17 -14.29
N PRO A 108 2.90 1.01 -15.28
CA PRO A 108 4.13 0.30 -15.06
C PRO A 108 5.11 1.11 -14.21
N LEU A 109 5.72 0.45 -13.23
CA LEU A 109 6.63 1.07 -12.27
C LEU A 109 7.76 0.12 -11.91
N LEU A 110 9.01 0.52 -12.20
CA LEU A 110 10.18 -0.21 -11.73
C LEU A 110 10.32 -0.10 -10.21
N ARG A 111 10.60 -1.23 -9.59
CA ARG A 111 10.86 -1.37 -8.15
C ARG A 111 12.23 -2.03 -7.96
N ALA A 112 12.80 -1.91 -6.77
CA ALA A 112 13.96 -2.72 -6.42
C ALA A 112 13.54 -4.19 -6.40
N GLU A 113 14.32 -5.08 -7.02
CA GLU A 113 14.01 -6.51 -7.09
C GLU A 113 14.01 -7.19 -5.73
N ARG A 114 14.86 -6.71 -4.82
CA ARG A 114 15.04 -7.30 -3.49
C ARG A 114 14.96 -6.23 -2.41
N VAL A 115 14.27 -6.57 -1.33
CA VAL A 115 14.19 -5.74 -0.12
C VAL A 115 14.42 -6.56 1.13
N ILE A 116 14.83 -5.85 2.18
CA ILE A 116 14.79 -6.35 3.56
C ILE A 116 13.77 -5.48 4.28
N LEU A 117 12.73 -6.10 4.81
CA LEU A 117 11.76 -5.47 5.72
C LEU A 117 12.15 -5.81 7.15
N ARG A 118 12.37 -4.82 8.01
CA ARG A 118 12.38 -4.99 9.47
C ARG A 118 11.22 -4.25 10.07
N ALA A 119 10.53 -4.86 11.01
CA ALA A 119 9.43 -4.25 11.73
C ALA A 119 9.23 -4.97 13.06
N VAL A 120 8.24 -4.51 13.83
CA VAL A 120 7.71 -5.27 14.97
C VAL A 120 6.29 -5.73 14.68
N ASP A 121 5.90 -6.86 15.28
CA ASP A 121 4.51 -7.33 15.25
C ASP A 121 3.66 -6.67 16.36
N LEU A 122 2.39 -7.07 16.46
CA LEU A 122 1.44 -6.59 17.50
C LEU A 122 1.91 -6.88 18.95
N ASN A 123 2.81 -7.84 19.14
CA ASN A 123 3.39 -8.19 20.44
C ASN A 123 4.74 -7.50 20.67
N GLN A 124 5.12 -6.55 19.80
CA GLN A 124 6.41 -5.86 19.81
C GLN A 124 7.60 -6.81 19.58
N VAL A 125 7.37 -7.99 19.00
CA VAL A 125 8.43 -8.92 18.65
C VAL A 125 9.05 -8.46 17.32
N PRO A 126 10.37 -8.15 17.29
CA PRO A 126 11.03 -7.74 16.07
C PRO A 126 11.13 -8.91 15.10
N PHE A 127 10.93 -8.63 13.81
CA PHE A 127 11.13 -9.58 12.74
C PHE A 127 11.83 -8.96 11.54
N GLU A 128 12.43 -9.82 10.72
CA GLU A 128 13.07 -9.45 9.46
C GLU A 128 12.58 -10.39 8.35
N ILE A 129 12.22 -9.83 7.20
CA ILE A 129 11.84 -10.58 5.99
C ILE A 129 12.72 -10.11 4.84
N VAL A 130 13.44 -11.04 4.24
CA VAL A 130 14.05 -10.84 2.93
C VAL A 130 13.02 -11.20 1.88
N ALA A 131 12.65 -10.25 1.04
CA ALA A 131 11.65 -10.43 -0.01
C ALA A 131 12.25 -10.09 -1.37
N GLU A 132 11.81 -10.82 -2.39
CA GLU A 132 12.16 -10.62 -3.79
C GLU A 132 10.87 -10.59 -4.62
N GLY A 133 10.95 -10.08 -5.85
CA GLY A 133 9.84 -10.10 -6.81
C GLY A 133 8.58 -9.40 -6.30
N TRP A 134 7.43 -10.06 -6.42
CA TRP A 134 6.14 -9.44 -6.09
C TRP A 134 6.00 -9.06 -4.61
N LEU A 135 6.51 -9.87 -3.68
CA LEU A 135 6.49 -9.52 -2.26
C LEU A 135 7.35 -8.28 -1.97
N ALA A 136 8.50 -8.15 -2.65
CA ALA A 136 9.32 -6.96 -2.55
C ALA A 136 8.60 -5.71 -3.07
N ARG A 137 7.82 -5.84 -4.16
CA ARG A 137 6.95 -4.78 -4.69
C ARG A 137 5.88 -4.37 -3.69
N ILE A 138 5.16 -5.33 -3.09
CA ILE A 138 4.16 -5.07 -2.05
C ILE A 138 4.78 -4.26 -0.90
N PHE A 139 5.92 -4.69 -0.35
CA PHE A 139 6.53 -3.96 0.77
C PHE A 139 7.00 -2.55 0.41
N GLN A 140 7.51 -2.35 -0.82
CA GLN A 140 7.85 -1.00 -1.29
C GLN A 140 6.61 -0.11 -1.42
N HIS A 141 5.52 -0.66 -1.94
CA HIS A 141 4.24 0.04 -2.09
C HIS A 141 3.68 0.47 -0.73
N GLU A 142 3.54 -0.46 0.20
CA GLU A 142 3.00 -0.16 1.52
C GLU A 142 3.90 0.79 2.30
N PHE A 143 5.22 0.63 2.19
CA PHE A 143 6.17 1.53 2.83
C PHE A 143 6.10 2.96 2.25
N ASP A 144 5.85 3.12 0.95
CA ASP A 144 5.66 4.43 0.33
C ASP A 144 4.44 5.15 0.91
N HIS A 145 3.33 4.44 1.12
CA HIS A 145 2.15 4.99 1.78
C HIS A 145 2.49 5.57 3.16
N LEU A 146 3.32 4.88 3.94
CA LEU A 146 3.75 5.38 5.26
C LEU A 146 4.62 6.64 5.17
N ASN A 147 5.24 6.88 4.02
CA ASN A 147 6.04 8.08 3.74
C ASN A 147 5.25 9.18 3.04
N GLY A 148 3.95 8.99 2.80
CA GLY A 148 3.11 9.95 2.10
C GLY A 148 3.39 9.99 0.60
N VAL A 149 3.74 8.85 0.00
CA VAL A 149 4.03 8.69 -1.42
C VAL A 149 3.09 7.64 -2.00
N LEU A 150 2.44 7.96 -3.11
CA LEU A 150 1.67 7.00 -3.90
C LEU A 150 2.50 6.48 -5.06
N TYR A 151 2.18 5.29 -5.58
CA TYR A 151 2.90 4.73 -6.73
C TYR A 151 2.88 5.67 -7.95
N VAL A 152 1.79 6.41 -8.15
CA VAL A 152 1.64 7.41 -9.23
C VAL A 152 2.67 8.55 -9.14
N ASP A 153 3.20 8.83 -7.95
CA ASP A 153 4.22 9.86 -7.73
C ASP A 153 5.63 9.37 -8.11
N ARG A 154 5.81 8.05 -8.24
CA ARG A 154 7.07 7.39 -8.60
C ARG A 154 7.20 7.05 -10.07
N LEU A 155 6.13 7.22 -10.84
CA LEU A 155 6.10 6.89 -12.25
C LEU A 155 7.16 7.67 -13.04
N GLU A 156 7.64 7.06 -14.13
CA GLU A 156 8.46 7.76 -15.10
C GLU A 156 7.69 8.89 -15.80
N GLN A 157 8.40 9.88 -16.35
CA GLN A 157 7.80 11.07 -16.95
C GLN A 157 6.77 10.77 -18.05
N THR A 158 6.97 9.68 -18.80
CA THR A 158 6.05 9.23 -19.85
C THR A 158 4.64 8.94 -19.30
N TRP A 159 4.55 8.47 -18.06
CA TRP A 159 3.31 8.05 -17.42
C TRP A 159 2.62 9.13 -16.58
N HIS A 160 3.30 10.26 -16.32
CA HIS A 160 2.74 11.39 -15.55
C HIS A 160 1.45 11.96 -16.17
N LYS A 161 1.44 12.15 -17.49
CA LYS A 161 0.26 12.69 -18.19
C LYS A 161 -0.92 11.71 -18.20
N PRO A 162 -0.74 10.42 -18.54
CA PRO A 162 -1.77 9.39 -18.36
C PRO A 162 -2.34 9.36 -16.95
N ALA A 163 -1.48 9.26 -15.92
CA ALA A 163 -1.91 9.20 -14.52
C ALA A 163 -2.68 10.45 -14.09
N ALA A 164 -2.18 11.65 -14.42
CA ALA A 164 -2.88 12.89 -14.10
C ALA A 164 -4.25 13.00 -14.80
N LYS A 165 -4.37 12.48 -16.04
CA LYS A 165 -5.63 12.43 -16.76
C LYS A 165 -6.61 11.48 -16.09
N ALA A 166 -6.17 10.28 -15.71
CA ALA A 166 -6.97 9.30 -14.98
C ALA A 166 -7.51 9.87 -13.65
N ILE A 167 -6.62 10.43 -12.82
CA ILE A 167 -6.99 11.07 -11.54
C ILE A 167 -8.04 12.17 -11.75
N LYS A 168 -7.84 13.02 -12.78
CA LYS A 168 -8.80 14.08 -13.12
C LYS A 168 -10.13 13.52 -13.60
N SER A 169 -10.12 12.48 -14.42
CA SER A 169 -11.32 11.81 -14.94
C SER A 169 -12.14 11.14 -13.84
N GLY A 170 -11.49 10.56 -12.83
CA GLY A 170 -12.14 10.04 -11.62
C GLY A 170 -12.68 11.13 -10.68
N GLY A 171 -12.37 12.41 -10.94
CA GLY A 171 -12.72 13.51 -10.03
C GLY A 171 -11.95 13.46 -8.71
N TRP A 172 -10.76 12.88 -8.72
CA TRP A 172 -9.86 12.74 -7.58
C TRP A 172 -8.81 13.87 -7.55
N GLY A 173 -7.84 13.79 -6.64
CA GLY A 173 -6.81 14.81 -6.45
C GLY A 173 -7.26 15.98 -5.58
N MET A 174 -8.40 15.84 -4.89
CA MET A 174 -8.86 16.76 -3.86
C MET A 174 -9.41 15.98 -2.64
N PRO A 175 -9.42 16.57 -1.44
CA PRO A 175 -9.95 15.91 -0.25
C PRO A 175 -11.46 15.61 -0.35
N GLY A 176 -11.93 14.70 0.50
CA GLY A 176 -13.30 14.23 0.62
C GLY A 176 -13.63 13.03 -0.27
N LYS A 177 -12.64 12.24 -0.68
CA LYS A 177 -12.82 11.10 -1.60
C LYS A 177 -12.42 9.80 -0.93
N SER A 178 -13.36 8.86 -0.89
CA SER A 178 -13.17 7.51 -0.38
C SER A 178 -14.18 6.57 -1.02
N TRP A 179 -13.96 5.27 -0.89
CA TRP A 179 -14.89 4.24 -1.28
C TRP A 179 -14.91 3.14 -0.21
N LEU A 180 -16.03 2.44 -0.06
CA LEU A 180 -16.22 1.38 0.91
C LEU A 180 -16.22 0.00 0.23
N PRO A 181 -15.20 -0.84 0.48
CA PRO A 181 -15.13 -2.18 -0.10
C PRO A 181 -16.37 -3.03 0.22
N GLY A 182 -16.84 -3.79 -0.77
CA GLY A 182 -18.05 -4.62 -0.65
C GLY A 182 -19.37 -3.84 -0.67
N VAL A 183 -19.35 -2.50 -0.76
CA VAL A 183 -20.55 -1.65 -0.85
C VAL A 183 -20.53 -0.79 -2.11
N ASP A 184 -19.44 -0.07 -2.35
CA ASP A 184 -19.29 0.77 -3.53
C ASP A 184 -18.76 -0.07 -4.71
N ASP A 185 -19.38 0.07 -5.88
CA ASP A 185 -18.93 -0.52 -7.13
C ASP A 185 -18.05 0.49 -7.87
N LEU A 186 -16.75 0.18 -7.97
CA LEU A 186 -15.78 1.03 -8.67
C LEU A 186 -15.72 0.73 -10.18
N ASP A 187 -16.36 -0.35 -10.64
CA ASP A 187 -16.38 -0.80 -12.04
C ASP A 187 -17.71 -0.47 -12.76
N ALA A 188 -18.66 0.18 -12.07
CA ALA A 188 -20.00 0.53 -12.58
C ALA A 188 -20.09 1.83 -13.39
#